data_AF-A0A6I6AD15-F1
#
_entry.id   AF-A0A6I6AD15-F1
#
_cell.length_a   1.000
_cell.length_b   1.000
_cell.length_c   1.000
_cell.angle_alpha   90.00
_cell.angle_beta   90.00
_cell.angle_gamma   90.00
#
_symmetry.space_group_name_H-M   'P 1'
#
loop_
_entity.id
_entity.type
_entity.pdbx_description
1 polymer ?
#
loop_
_entity_poly.entity_id
_entity_poly.type
_entity_poly.pdbx_seq_one_letter_code
_entity_poly.pdbx_strand_id
1 'polypeptide(L)' 'MGNSATIPFSAHQTDQLSVDAIEEIKLRTWARKNYTEVSQRDDLWHPVILDEMLRIDQE' A
#
# COMPACT_ATOMS: atom_id res chain seq x y z
N MET A 1 -36.98 -26.33 -14.63
CA MET A 1 -36.07 -26.22 -13.47
C MET A 1 -34.85 -25.41 -13.91
N GLY A 2 -34.66 -24.21 -13.37
CA GLY A 2 -33.50 -23.38 -13.70
C GLY A 2 -33.42 -22.20 -12.75
N ASN A 3 -32.64 -22.34 -11.68
CA ASN A 3 -32.26 -21.22 -10.83
C ASN A 3 -30.78 -20.92 -11.08
N SER A 4 -30.53 -20.02 -12.03
CA SER A 4 -29.23 -19.36 -12.15
C SER A 4 -28.99 -18.57 -10.87
N ALA A 5 -28.19 -19.14 -9.97
CA ALA A 5 -27.68 -18.44 -8.81
C ALA A 5 -26.64 -17.42 -9.30
N THR A 6 -27.07 -16.17 -9.49
CA THR A 6 -26.15 -15.03 -9.61
C THR A 6 -25.40 -14.91 -8.29
N ILE A 7 -24.14 -15.32 -8.28
CA ILE A 7 -23.22 -15.07 -7.17
C ILE A 7 -22.99 -13.55 -7.12
N PRO A 8 -23.33 -12.83 -6.03
CA PRO A 8 -22.82 -11.49 -5.85
C PRO A 8 -21.34 -11.63 -5.44
N PHE A 9 -20.43 -11.37 -6.38
CA PHE A 9 -19.02 -11.12 -6.05
C PHE A 9 -18.95 -9.74 -5.40
N SER A 10 -19.26 -9.67 -4.11
CA SER A 10 -19.05 -8.47 -3.30
C SER A 10 -17.59 -8.43 -2.86
N ALA A 11 -16.69 -8.14 -3.80
CA ALA A 11 -15.27 -7.90 -3.50
C ALA A 11 -14.96 -6.45 -3.15
N HIS A 12 -15.85 -5.83 -2.36
CA HIS A 12 -15.64 -4.48 -1.85
C HIS A 12 -16.12 -4.42 -0.40
N GLN A 13 -15.65 -5.34 0.45
CA GLN A 13 -15.67 -5.12 1.89
C GLN A 13 -14.47 -4.22 2.20
N THR A 14 -14.74 -2.92 2.20
CA THR A 14 -13.87 -1.83 2.61
C THR A 14 -13.39 -2.04 4.04
N ASP A 15 -12.15 -2.51 4.20
CA ASP A 15 -11.42 -2.33 5.45
C ASP A 15 -10.68 -0.99 5.37
N GLN A 16 -11.35 0.08 5.80
CA GLN A 16 -10.79 1.44 5.80
C GLN A 16 -9.73 1.66 6.91
N LEU A 17 -9.07 0.60 7.39
CA LEU A 17 -8.01 0.69 8.40
C LEU A 17 -6.73 -0.07 8.00
N SER A 18 -6.82 -1.03 7.08
CA SER A 18 -5.67 -1.53 6.33
C SER A 18 -5.46 -0.67 5.10
N VAL A 19 -4.27 -0.10 4.92
CA VAL A 19 -3.86 0.46 3.61
C VAL A 19 -4.19 -0.59 2.57
N ASP A 20 -5.03 -0.23 1.58
CA ASP A 20 -5.40 -1.17 0.52
C ASP A 20 -4.12 -1.77 -0.05
N ALA A 21 -4.03 -3.09 -0.21
CA ALA A 21 -2.79 -3.74 -0.65
C ALA A 21 -2.22 -3.11 -1.94
N ILE A 22 -3.11 -2.60 -2.81
CA ILE A 22 -2.76 -1.84 -4.01
C ILE A 22 -2.11 -0.49 -3.67
N GLU A 23 -2.66 0.25 -2.71
CA GLU A 23 -2.08 1.50 -2.22
C GLU A 23 -0.73 1.26 -1.57
N GLU A 24 -0.59 0.22 -0.75
CA GLU A 24 0.70 -0.13 -0.12
C GLU A 24 1.76 -0.41 -1.19
N ILE A 25 1.45 -1.23 -2.20
CA ILE A 25 2.35 -1.50 -3.32
C ILE A 25 2.73 -0.21 -4.05
N LYS A 26 1.78 0.71 -4.29
CA LYS A 26 2.06 1.99 -4.94
C LYS A 26 2.98 2.86 -4.08
N LEU A 27 2.76 2.93 -2.78
CA LEU A 27 3.57 3.70 -1.84
C LEU A 27 4.99 3.15 -1.73
N ARG A 28 5.15 1.82 -1.59
CA ARG A 28 6.49 1.17 -1.60
C ARG A 28 7.20 1.38 -2.94
N THR A 29 6.48 1.29 -4.06
CA THR A 29 7.06 1.55 -5.39
C THR A 29 7.52 3.00 -5.52
N TRP A 30 6.74 3.95 -5.02
CA TRP A 30 7.11 5.35 -4.99
C TRP A 30 8.36 5.57 -4.12
N ALA A 31 8.39 4.96 -2.93
CA ALA A 31 9.53 5.06 -2.02
C ALA A 31 10.83 4.56 -2.66
N ARG A 32 10.80 3.38 -3.31
CA ARG A 32 11.97 2.86 -4.04
C ARG A 32 12.45 3.79 -5.17
N LYS A 33 11.52 4.42 -5.89
CA LYS A 33 11.85 5.33 -7.00
C LYS A 33 12.33 6.70 -6.54
N ASN A 34 11.79 7.18 -5.42
CA ASN A 34 12.06 8.50 -4.85
C ASN A 34 12.89 8.38 -3.58
N TYR A 35 13.80 7.40 -3.55
CA TYR A 35 14.61 7.15 -2.37
C TYR A 35 15.42 8.39 -1.99
N THR A 36 15.42 8.72 -0.69
CA THR A 36 16.18 9.84 -0.16
C THR A 36 16.80 9.48 1.18
N GLU A 37 17.92 10.15 1.49
CA GLU A 37 18.64 9.98 2.75
C GLU A 37 17.80 10.44 3.94
N VAL A 38 18.07 9.89 5.13
CA VAL A 38 17.33 10.18 6.38
C VAL A 38 17.19 11.68 6.66
N SER A 39 18.20 12.47 6.30
CA SER A 39 18.24 13.93 6.49
C SER A 39 17.26 14.71 5.60
N GLN A 40 16.79 14.11 4.51
CA GLN A 40 15.88 14.73 3.53
C GLN A 40 14.46 14.13 3.58
N ARG A 41 14.20 13.20 4.49
CA ARG A 41 12.86 12.61 4.68
C ARG A 41 11.95 13.60 5.36
N ASP A 42 10.70 13.61 4.91
CA ASP A 42 9.65 14.38 5.56
C ASP A 42 8.86 13.47 6.51
N ASP A 43 8.71 13.89 7.77
CA ASP A 43 7.93 13.17 8.78
C ASP A 43 6.44 13.10 8.44
N LEU A 44 5.97 13.93 7.49
CA LEU A 44 4.61 13.89 6.94
C LEU A 44 4.38 12.75 5.94
N TRP A 45 5.42 12.00 5.55
CA TRP A 45 5.27 10.88 4.63
C TRP A 45 4.53 9.71 5.24
N HIS A 46 3.91 8.92 4.36
CA HIS A 46 3.19 7.74 4.78
C HIS A 46 4.13 6.75 5.49
N PRO A 47 3.74 6.11 6.61
CA PRO A 47 4.61 5.17 7.34
C PRO A 47 5.13 4.03 6.46
N VAL A 48 4.35 3.57 5.49
CA VAL A 48 4.78 2.59 4.46
C VAL A 48 5.98 3.09 3.64
N ILE A 49 6.00 4.39 3.29
CA ILE A 49 7.13 4.99 2.58
C ILE A 49 8.34 5.00 3.51
N LEU A 50 8.18 5.46 4.75
CA LEU A 50 9.27 5.55 5.72
C LEU A 50 9.86 4.16 6.05
N ASP A 51 9.00 3.16 6.25
CA ASP A 51 9.38 1.75 6.44
C ASP A 51 10.19 1.21 5.25
N GLU A 52 9.71 1.47 4.03
CA GLU A 52 10.41 1.04 2.82
C GLU A 52 11.76 1.73 2.65
N MET A 53 11.86 3.03 2.96
CA MET A 53 13.13 3.77 2.93
C MET A 53 14.13 3.23 3.96
N LEU A 54 13.68 2.94 5.18
CA LEU A 54 14.50 2.32 6.22
C LEU A 54 14.97 0.93 5.79
N ARG A 55 14.13 0.17 5.10
CA ARG A 55 14.51 -1.13 4.55
C ARG A 55 15.60 -0.99 3.48
N ILE A 56 15.51 0.01 2.61
CA ILE A 56 16.55 0.30 1.61
C ILE A 56 17.86 0.73 2.28
N ASP A 57 17.81 1.50 3.38
CA ASP A 57 19.01 1.89 4.14
C ASP A 57 19.76 0.68 4.75
N GLN A 58 19.04 -0.41 5.03
CA GLN A 58 19.58 -1.62 5.64
C GLN A 58 20.03 -2.68 4.62
N GLU A 59 19.79 -2.46 3.33
CA GLU A 59 20.22 -3.35 2.23
C GLU A 59 21.66 -3.05 1.80
#